data_AF-A0A1V3JL57-F1
#
_entry.id   AF-A0A1V3JL57-F1
#
_cell.length_a   1.000
_cell.length_b   1.000
_cell.length_c   1.000
_cell.angle_alpha   90.00
_cell.angle_beta   90.00
_cell.angle_gamma   90.00
#
_symmetry.space_group_name_H-M   'P 1'
#
loop_
_entity.id
_entity.type
_entity.pdbx_description
1 polymer ?
#
loop_
_entity_poly.entity_id
_entity_poly.type
_entity_poly.pdbx_seq_one_letter_code
_entity_poly.pdbx_strand_id
1 'polypeptide(L)'
;MIKLTLQHPEKQAKLTELLNKFNEKKAILIARSDELGKLEQKQVKNTATLSAVRHEFETEIAKIKAKFETESELTLDDYSTTQKLKAELKSRVDFFTALNEDLEQKLYDKREEVYTAKQDFLTFRKQIYRFTAEALIDEFMARNKAKIALFKGLFVQSGEYNPQTGRSTHDEFNNFIIKKFNVEFTTPEELKLPPLELATDWKPKTPTQKHVERFQAQEEKGLKRLLTEM
;
A
#
# COMPACT_ATOMS: atom_id res chain seq x y z
N MET A 1 -9.23 -22.04 -13.42
CA MET A 1 -9.83 -20.98 -12.57
C MET A 1 -10.74 -21.66 -11.56
N ILE A 2 -10.49 -21.53 -10.25
CA ILE A 2 -11.34 -22.13 -9.21
C ILE A 2 -12.35 -21.07 -8.77
N LYS A 3 -13.63 -21.27 -9.10
CA LYS A 3 -14.73 -20.44 -8.59
C LYS A 3 -15.10 -20.91 -7.19
N LEU A 4 -15.27 -19.98 -6.26
CA LEU A 4 -15.71 -20.30 -4.90
C LEU A 4 -17.21 -20.62 -4.90
N THR A 5 -17.56 -21.89 -4.73
CA THR A 5 -18.94 -22.35 -4.60
C THR A 5 -19.07 -23.32 -3.41
N LEU A 6 -20.22 -23.25 -2.75
CA LEU A 6 -20.61 -24.08 -1.61
C LEU A 6 -21.90 -24.84 -1.96
N GLN A 7 -22.04 -26.05 -1.46
CA GLN A 7 -23.21 -26.91 -1.71
C GLN A 7 -24.41 -26.52 -0.84
N HIS A 8 -24.18 -26.00 0.37
CA HIS A 8 -25.27 -25.60 1.26
C HIS A 8 -25.84 -24.22 0.87
N PRO A 9 -27.15 -24.11 0.55
CA PRO A 9 -27.76 -22.87 0.06
C PRO A 9 -27.58 -21.67 1.00
N GLU A 10 -27.74 -21.87 2.31
CA GLU A 10 -27.56 -20.80 3.30
C GLU A 10 -26.11 -20.32 3.38
N LYS A 11 -25.14 -21.26 3.36
CA LYS A 11 -23.72 -20.92 3.36
C LYS A 11 -23.32 -20.24 2.04
N GLN A 12 -23.89 -20.67 0.91
CA GLN A 12 -23.69 -20.04 -0.39
C GLN A 12 -24.24 -18.62 -0.44
N ALA A 13 -25.45 -18.39 0.09
CA ALA A 13 -26.03 -17.04 0.17
C ALA A 13 -25.15 -16.10 1.00
N LYS A 14 -24.66 -16.57 2.16
CA LYS A 14 -23.72 -15.83 3.00
C LYS A 14 -22.39 -15.57 2.29
N LEU A 15 -21.85 -16.55 1.55
CA LEU A 15 -20.64 -16.36 0.75
C LEU A 15 -20.84 -15.26 -0.30
N THR A 16 -21.97 -15.27 -1.00
CA THR A 16 -22.31 -14.25 -2.01
C THR A 16 -22.38 -12.85 -1.38
N GLU A 17 -23.01 -12.71 -0.21
CA GLU A 17 -23.05 -11.42 0.51
C GLU A 17 -21.63 -10.94 0.90
N LEU A 18 -20.80 -11.86 1.42
CA LEU A 18 -19.41 -11.56 1.77
C LEU A 18 -18.58 -11.12 0.55
N LEU A 19 -18.76 -11.79 -0.60
CA LEU A 19 -18.07 -11.44 -1.85
C LEU A 19 -18.55 -10.09 -2.41
N ASN A 20 -19.83 -9.76 -2.28
CA ASN A 20 -20.33 -8.44 -2.68
C ASN A 20 -19.70 -7.33 -1.84
N LYS A 21 -19.71 -7.47 -0.51
CA LYS A 21 -19.02 -6.53 0.40
C LYS A 21 -17.52 -6.46 0.16
N PHE A 22 -16.90 -7.57 -0.22
CA PHE A 22 -15.48 -7.61 -0.60
C PHE A 22 -15.22 -6.74 -1.83
N ASN A 23 -16.04 -6.88 -2.86
CA ASN A 23 -15.92 -6.11 -4.09
C ASN A 23 -16.16 -4.61 -3.87
N GLU A 24 -17.12 -4.24 -3.01
CA GLU A 24 -17.34 -2.84 -2.60
C GLU A 24 -16.09 -2.27 -1.92
N LYS A 25 -15.53 -2.98 -0.93
CA LYS A 25 -14.30 -2.57 -0.24
C LYS A 25 -13.10 -2.51 -1.20
N LYS A 26 -13.01 -3.44 -2.16
CA LYS A 26 -11.98 -3.46 -3.20
C LYS A 26 -12.07 -2.21 -4.08
N ALA A 27 -13.28 -1.83 -4.50
CA ALA A 27 -13.49 -0.64 -5.32
C ALA A 27 -13.11 0.64 -4.56
N ILE A 28 -13.48 0.77 -3.29
CA ILE A 28 -13.09 1.91 -2.44
C ILE A 28 -11.56 1.99 -2.30
N LEU A 29 -10.89 0.85 -2.07
CA LEU A 29 -9.44 0.80 -1.96
C LEU A 29 -8.75 1.24 -3.26
N ILE A 30 -9.23 0.76 -4.41
CA ILE A 30 -8.71 1.15 -5.73
C ILE A 30 -8.89 2.65 -5.94
N ALA A 31 -10.09 3.19 -5.70
CA ALA A 31 -10.35 4.62 -5.87
C ALA A 31 -9.41 5.50 -5.02
N ARG A 32 -9.17 5.11 -3.75
CA ARG A 32 -8.21 5.81 -2.89
C ARG A 32 -6.77 5.71 -3.40
N SER A 33 -6.39 4.55 -3.96
CA SER A 33 -5.08 4.34 -4.57
C SER A 33 -4.90 5.22 -5.81
N ASP A 34 -5.92 5.32 -6.66
CA ASP A 34 -5.88 6.16 -7.86
C ASP A 34 -5.74 7.65 -7.50
N GLU A 35 -6.43 8.09 -6.45
CA GLU A 35 -6.28 9.43 -5.90
C GLU A 35 -4.86 9.69 -5.37
N LEU A 36 -4.25 8.70 -4.70
CA LEU A 36 -2.84 8.78 -4.29
C LEU A 36 -1.92 8.92 -5.52
N GLY A 37 -2.09 8.10 -6.55
CA GLY A 37 -1.30 8.18 -7.78
C GLY A 37 -1.40 9.55 -8.47
N LYS A 38 -2.58 10.16 -8.47
CA LYS A 38 -2.76 11.54 -8.99
C LYS A 38 -1.97 12.58 -8.18
N LEU A 39 -1.94 12.45 -6.86
CA LEU A 39 -1.16 13.35 -6.00
C LEU A 39 0.35 13.15 -6.22
N GLU A 40 0.80 11.91 -6.36
CA GLU A 40 2.21 11.60 -6.61
C GLU A 40 2.67 12.14 -7.96
N GLN A 41 1.84 11.99 -9.01
CA GLN A 41 2.10 12.61 -10.31
C GLN A 41 2.16 14.15 -10.21
N LYS A 42 1.31 14.76 -9.37
CA LYS A 42 1.35 16.21 -9.15
C LYS A 42 2.65 16.64 -8.47
N GLN A 43 3.13 15.88 -7.50
CA GLN A 43 4.43 16.12 -6.85
C GLN A 43 5.59 15.96 -7.84
N VAL A 44 5.60 14.90 -8.65
CA VAL A 44 6.64 14.67 -9.67
C VAL A 44 6.68 15.82 -10.67
N LYS A 45 5.52 16.26 -11.18
CA LYS A 45 5.42 17.41 -12.10
C LYS A 45 5.95 18.68 -11.45
N ASN A 46 5.56 18.96 -10.21
CA ASN A 46 6.00 20.16 -9.51
C ASN A 46 7.51 20.17 -9.27
N THR A 47 8.09 19.03 -8.87
CA THR A 47 9.54 18.88 -8.70
C THR A 47 10.29 19.03 -10.02
N ALA A 48 9.76 18.49 -11.13
CA ALA A 48 10.33 18.71 -12.46
C ALA A 48 10.29 20.18 -12.87
N THR A 49 9.17 20.87 -12.62
CA THR A 49 9.05 22.32 -12.87
C THR A 49 10.03 23.11 -12.01
N LEU A 50 10.15 22.81 -10.71
CA LEU A 50 11.12 23.46 -9.83
C LEU A 50 12.56 23.28 -10.32
N SER A 51 12.92 22.08 -10.80
CA SER A 51 14.22 21.82 -11.39
C SER A 51 14.44 22.62 -12.68
N ALA A 52 13.43 22.69 -13.55
CA ALA A 52 13.51 23.47 -14.79
C ALA A 52 13.68 24.96 -14.50
N VAL A 53 12.93 25.50 -13.55
CA VAL A 53 13.06 26.90 -13.08
C VAL A 53 14.50 27.17 -12.64
N ARG A 54 15.09 26.31 -11.80
CA ARG A 54 16.49 26.47 -11.37
C ARG A 54 17.47 26.46 -12.55
N HIS A 55 17.25 25.58 -13.51
CA HIS A 55 18.11 25.47 -14.68
C HIS A 55 17.99 26.66 -15.65
N GLU A 56 16.80 27.23 -15.82
CA GLU A 56 16.59 28.47 -16.59
C GLU A 56 17.51 29.59 -16.08
N PHE A 57 17.59 29.76 -14.76
CA PHE A 57 18.46 30.77 -14.16
C PHE A 57 19.94 30.51 -14.34
N GLU A 58 20.39 29.26 -14.12
CA GLU A 58 21.78 28.88 -14.34
C GLU A 58 22.20 29.20 -15.78
N THR A 59 21.31 28.93 -16.74
CA THR A 59 21.52 29.21 -18.16
C THR A 59 21.61 30.71 -18.45
N GLU A 60 20.68 31.51 -17.94
CA GLU A 60 20.69 32.97 -18.16
C GLU A 60 21.89 33.65 -17.49
N ILE A 61 22.25 33.24 -16.26
CA ILE A 61 23.47 33.75 -15.61
C ILE A 61 24.72 33.35 -16.38
N ALA A 62 24.79 32.12 -16.90
CA ALA A 62 25.95 31.68 -17.69
C ALA A 62 26.13 32.53 -18.95
N LYS A 63 25.04 32.93 -19.63
CA LYS A 63 25.11 33.86 -20.78
C LYS A 63 25.67 35.22 -20.41
N ILE A 64 25.21 35.80 -19.31
CA ILE A 64 25.68 37.12 -18.84
C ILE A 64 27.16 37.04 -18.42
N LYS A 65 27.56 35.96 -17.75
CA LYS A 65 28.98 35.71 -17.42
C LYS A 65 29.84 35.56 -18.67
N ALA A 66 29.41 34.79 -19.66
CA ALA A 66 30.14 34.61 -20.91
C ALA A 66 30.30 35.92 -21.70
N LYS A 67 29.25 36.77 -21.70
CA LYS A 67 29.34 38.13 -22.28
C LYS A 67 30.39 38.96 -21.56
N PHE A 68 30.39 38.96 -20.22
CA PHE A 68 31.39 39.66 -19.42
C PHE A 68 32.81 39.13 -19.67
N GLU A 69 33.01 37.81 -19.78
CA GLU A 69 34.31 37.21 -20.11
C GLU A 69 34.83 37.65 -21.49
N THR A 70 33.93 37.96 -22.43
CA THR A 70 34.28 38.39 -23.79
C THR A 70 34.53 39.89 -23.88
N GLU A 71 33.67 40.70 -23.27
CA GLU A 71 33.68 42.17 -23.38
C GLU A 71 34.48 42.85 -22.27
N SER A 72 34.77 42.14 -21.17
CA SER A 72 35.43 42.66 -19.94
C SER A 72 34.74 43.88 -19.31
N GLU A 73 33.48 44.13 -19.67
CA GLU A 73 32.66 45.23 -19.18
C GLU A 73 31.27 44.69 -18.81
N LEU A 74 30.71 45.17 -17.70
CA LEU A 74 29.35 44.88 -17.28
C LEU A 74 28.56 46.18 -17.32
N THR A 75 27.58 46.27 -18.22
CA THR A 75 26.75 47.48 -18.30
C THR A 75 25.74 47.56 -17.15
N LEU A 76 25.26 48.76 -16.85
CA LEU A 76 24.19 48.95 -15.86
C LEU A 76 22.91 48.18 -16.24
N ASP A 77 22.62 48.08 -17.54
CA ASP A 77 21.48 47.31 -18.06
C ASP A 77 21.65 45.81 -17.83
N ASP A 78 22.86 45.26 -18.05
CA ASP A 78 23.17 43.85 -17.78
C ASP A 78 23.01 43.53 -16.28
N TYR A 79 23.48 44.42 -15.40
CA TYR A 79 23.33 44.27 -13.95
C TYR A 79 21.86 44.34 -13.52
N SER A 80 21.10 45.33 -14.01
CA SER A 80 19.68 45.51 -13.71
C SER A 80 18.85 44.31 -14.16
N THR A 81 19.13 43.80 -15.37
CA THR A 81 18.49 42.60 -15.93
C THR A 81 18.77 41.37 -15.07
N THR A 82 20.02 41.20 -14.62
CA THR A 82 20.41 40.11 -13.72
C THR A 82 19.65 40.16 -12.40
N GLN A 83 19.52 41.35 -11.79
CA GLN A 83 18.80 41.50 -10.53
C GLN A 83 17.30 41.22 -10.67
N LYS A 84 16.68 41.66 -11.78
CA LYS A 84 15.27 41.35 -12.07
C LYS A 84 15.05 39.85 -12.24
N LEU A 85 15.89 39.19 -13.05
CA LEU A 85 15.85 37.73 -13.24
C LEU A 85 16.02 36.99 -11.91
N LYS A 86 16.95 37.42 -11.06
CA LYS A 86 17.18 36.82 -9.74
C LYS A 86 15.95 36.95 -8.83
N ALA A 87 15.31 38.11 -8.80
CA ALA A 87 14.11 38.32 -7.99
C ALA A 87 12.92 37.49 -8.49
N GLU A 88 12.67 37.49 -9.81
CA GLU A 88 11.61 36.71 -10.42
C GLU A 88 11.81 35.20 -10.18
N LEU A 89 13.03 34.70 -10.38
CA LEU A 89 13.35 33.31 -10.13
C LEU A 89 13.13 32.94 -8.67
N LYS A 90 13.65 33.76 -7.75
CA LYS A 90 13.51 33.50 -6.31
C LYS A 90 12.03 33.34 -5.97
N SER A 91 11.18 34.24 -6.46
CA SER A 91 9.72 34.14 -6.29
C SER A 91 9.14 32.82 -6.84
N ARG A 92 9.52 32.43 -8.07
CA ARG A 92 9.06 31.15 -8.68
C ARG A 92 9.53 29.93 -7.88
N VAL A 93 10.79 29.92 -7.44
CA VAL A 93 11.38 28.84 -6.63
C VAL A 93 10.67 28.75 -5.29
N ASP A 94 10.47 29.89 -4.61
CA ASP A 94 9.81 29.94 -3.31
C ASP A 94 8.34 29.46 -3.43
N PHE A 95 7.63 29.85 -4.50
CA PHE A 95 6.27 29.36 -4.79
C PHE A 95 6.19 27.85 -5.01
N PHE A 96 7.02 27.29 -5.88
CA PHE A 96 6.98 25.85 -6.17
C PHE A 96 7.50 25.00 -5.00
N THR A 97 8.41 25.54 -4.18
CA THR A 97 8.85 24.92 -2.93
C THR A 97 7.70 24.86 -1.92
N ALA A 98 7.00 25.99 -1.73
CA ALA A 98 5.81 26.05 -0.89
C ALA A 98 4.71 25.08 -1.37
N LEU A 99 4.50 24.95 -2.68
CA LEU A 99 3.54 23.99 -3.23
C LEU A 99 3.94 22.53 -2.91
N ASN A 100 5.24 22.21 -2.93
CA ASN A 100 5.73 20.88 -2.56
C ASN A 100 5.51 20.60 -1.07
N GLU A 101 5.78 21.55 -0.19
CA GLU A 101 5.54 21.42 1.26
C GLU A 101 4.05 21.13 1.56
N ASP A 102 3.12 21.82 0.87
CA ASP A 102 1.68 21.55 1.01
C ASP A 102 1.27 20.19 0.43
N LEU A 103 1.94 19.73 -0.63
CA LEU A 103 1.69 18.43 -1.24
C LEU A 103 2.22 17.28 -0.37
N GLU A 104 3.33 17.46 0.34
CA GLU A 104 3.92 16.44 1.22
C GLU A 104 2.94 16.02 2.31
N GLN A 105 2.30 16.98 2.98
CA GLN A 105 1.32 16.67 4.02
C GLN A 105 0.10 15.96 3.44
N LYS A 106 -0.45 16.45 2.32
CA LYS A 106 -1.58 15.82 1.63
C LYS A 106 -1.26 14.40 1.17
N LEU A 107 -0.05 14.16 0.68
CA LEU A 107 0.43 12.85 0.29
C LEU A 107 0.56 11.93 1.49
N TYR A 108 1.12 12.41 2.60
CA TYR A 108 1.21 11.62 3.82
C TYR A 108 -0.17 11.16 4.30
N ASP A 109 -1.11 12.10 4.42
CA ASP A 109 -2.48 11.81 4.86
C ASP A 109 -3.16 10.81 3.92
N LYS A 110 -2.97 10.97 2.61
CA LYS A 110 -3.54 10.04 1.63
C LYS A 110 -2.92 8.66 1.68
N ARG A 111 -1.60 8.55 1.88
CA ARG A 111 -0.92 7.26 2.08
C ARG A 111 -1.44 6.55 3.34
N GLU A 112 -1.67 7.29 4.41
CA GLU A 112 -2.25 6.76 5.65
C GLU A 112 -3.69 6.26 5.45
N GLU A 113 -4.52 7.00 4.70
CA GLU A 113 -5.85 6.54 4.29
C GLU A 113 -5.83 5.24 3.49
N VAL A 114 -4.97 5.16 2.46
CA VAL A 114 -4.83 3.95 1.63
C VAL A 114 -4.32 2.78 2.47
N TYR A 115 -3.35 3.01 3.36
CA TYR A 115 -2.84 1.99 4.25
C TYR A 115 -3.91 1.45 5.18
N THR A 116 -4.70 2.33 5.81
CA THR A 116 -5.79 1.93 6.71
C THR A 116 -6.84 1.12 5.96
N ALA A 117 -7.28 1.60 4.79
CA ALA A 117 -8.21 0.87 3.94
C ALA A 117 -7.66 -0.51 3.50
N LYS A 118 -6.35 -0.60 3.22
CA LYS A 118 -5.67 -1.87 2.91
C LYS A 118 -5.70 -2.83 4.10
N GLN A 119 -5.44 -2.37 5.32
CA GLN A 119 -5.51 -3.22 6.52
C GLN A 119 -6.92 -3.73 6.79
N ASP A 120 -7.92 -2.87 6.64
CA ASP A 120 -9.33 -3.26 6.76
C ASP A 120 -9.72 -4.28 5.70
N PHE A 121 -9.30 -4.06 4.45
CA PHE A 121 -9.51 -4.99 3.35
C PHE A 121 -8.87 -6.35 3.59
N LEU A 122 -7.62 -6.39 4.07
CA LEU A 122 -6.91 -7.61 4.41
C LEU A 122 -7.57 -8.36 5.57
N THR A 123 -8.07 -7.64 6.57
CA THR A 123 -8.79 -8.22 7.71
C THR A 123 -10.10 -8.86 7.24
N PHE A 124 -10.86 -8.16 6.39
CA PHE A 124 -12.09 -8.68 5.83
C PHE A 124 -11.84 -9.91 4.93
N ARG A 125 -10.77 -9.88 4.13
CA ARG A 125 -10.32 -11.04 3.31
C ARG A 125 -10.06 -12.29 4.15
N LYS A 126 -9.41 -12.14 5.32
CA LYS A 126 -9.18 -13.26 6.25
C LYS A 126 -10.49 -13.86 6.77
N GLN A 127 -11.53 -13.05 6.97
CA GLN A 127 -12.84 -13.55 7.40
C GLN A 127 -13.47 -14.44 6.32
N ILE A 128 -13.36 -14.03 5.04
CA ILE A 128 -13.83 -14.83 3.90
C ILE A 128 -13.05 -16.15 3.83
N TYR A 129 -11.73 -16.11 3.94
CA TYR A 129 -10.91 -17.33 3.95
C TYR A 129 -11.33 -18.30 5.03
N ARG A 130 -11.50 -17.80 6.26
CA ARG A 130 -11.90 -18.65 7.38
C ARG A 130 -13.28 -19.25 7.15
N PHE A 131 -14.27 -18.42 6.82
CA PHE A 131 -15.64 -18.86 6.57
C PHE A 131 -15.70 -19.92 5.46
N THR A 132 -15.06 -19.66 4.32
CA THR A 132 -15.10 -20.59 3.19
C THR A 132 -14.34 -21.88 3.50
N ALA A 133 -13.20 -21.80 4.20
CA ALA A 133 -12.46 -23.00 4.60
C ALA A 133 -13.27 -23.89 5.55
N GLU A 134 -13.90 -23.29 6.57
CA GLU A 134 -14.81 -23.98 7.51
C GLU A 134 -16.00 -24.60 6.77
N ALA A 135 -16.60 -23.89 5.81
CA ALA A 135 -17.70 -24.41 5.02
C ALA A 135 -17.28 -25.59 4.12
N LEU A 136 -16.15 -25.48 3.43
CA LEU A 136 -15.64 -26.52 2.52
C LEU A 136 -15.22 -27.78 3.29
N ILE A 137 -14.58 -27.64 4.45
CA ILE A 137 -14.21 -28.82 5.25
C ILE A 137 -15.46 -29.50 5.81
N ASP A 138 -16.48 -28.76 6.26
CA ASP A 138 -17.75 -29.34 6.70
C ASP A 138 -18.40 -30.16 5.58
N GLU A 139 -18.48 -29.60 4.37
CA GLU A 139 -19.05 -30.27 3.19
C GLU A 139 -18.25 -31.53 2.81
N PHE A 140 -16.92 -31.43 2.81
CA PHE A 140 -16.04 -32.56 2.57
C PHE A 140 -16.24 -33.67 3.59
N MET A 141 -16.28 -33.33 4.89
CA MET A 141 -16.46 -34.27 5.99
C MET A 141 -17.83 -34.93 5.94
N ALA A 142 -18.90 -34.17 5.69
CA ALA A 142 -20.26 -34.70 5.56
C ALA A 142 -20.36 -35.69 4.39
N ARG A 143 -19.82 -35.32 3.22
CA ARG A 143 -19.85 -36.17 2.01
C ARG A 143 -19.01 -37.44 2.15
N ASN A 144 -17.91 -37.39 2.90
CA ASN A 144 -16.94 -38.50 2.98
C ASN A 144 -16.97 -39.23 4.33
N LYS A 145 -17.93 -38.92 5.22
CA LYS A 145 -17.98 -39.42 6.61
C LYS A 145 -17.77 -40.93 6.72
N ALA A 146 -18.48 -41.72 5.90
CA ALA A 146 -18.38 -43.18 5.92
C ALA A 146 -16.99 -43.68 5.49
N LYS A 147 -16.40 -43.09 4.44
CA LYS A 147 -15.05 -43.45 3.97
C LYS A 147 -13.98 -43.06 4.99
N ILE A 148 -14.13 -41.89 5.62
CA ILE A 148 -13.26 -41.41 6.69
C ILE A 148 -13.30 -42.34 7.88
N ALA A 149 -14.50 -42.74 8.31
CA ALA A 149 -14.67 -43.72 9.38
C ALA A 149 -14.00 -45.06 9.03
N LEU A 150 -14.17 -45.55 7.80
CA LEU A 150 -13.58 -46.81 7.35
C LEU A 150 -12.04 -46.77 7.38
N PHE A 151 -11.39 -45.81 6.72
CA PHE A 151 -9.93 -45.82 6.69
C PHE A 151 -9.32 -45.49 8.05
N LYS A 152 -9.97 -44.65 8.88
CA LYS A 152 -9.52 -44.39 10.24
C LYS A 152 -9.60 -45.66 11.09
N GLY A 153 -10.71 -46.40 11.00
CA GLY A 153 -10.90 -47.67 11.70
C GLY A 153 -9.85 -48.70 11.31
N LEU A 154 -9.66 -48.93 10.00
CA LEU A 154 -8.66 -49.86 9.50
C LEU A 154 -7.23 -49.51 9.98
N PHE A 155 -6.86 -48.23 9.93
CA PHE A 155 -5.52 -47.79 10.35
C PHE A 155 -5.32 -47.94 11.86
N VAL A 156 -6.24 -47.39 12.67
CA VAL A 156 -6.10 -47.37 14.13
C VAL A 156 -6.17 -48.78 14.73
N GLN A 157 -7.03 -49.66 14.19
CA GLN A 157 -7.16 -51.03 14.67
C GLN A 157 -6.02 -51.94 14.22
N SER A 158 -5.24 -51.56 13.20
CA SER A 158 -4.11 -52.36 12.70
C SER A 158 -2.81 -52.20 13.50
N GLY A 159 -2.74 -51.20 14.38
CA GLY A 159 -1.53 -50.88 15.12
C GLY A 159 -1.64 -51.20 16.60
N GLU A 160 -0.47 -51.25 17.24
CA GLU A 160 -0.35 -51.39 18.69
C GLU A 160 0.31 -50.13 19.28
N TYR A 161 0.15 -49.93 20.58
CA TYR A 161 0.87 -48.88 21.29
C TYR A 161 2.38 -49.15 21.23
N ASN A 162 3.18 -48.13 20.89
CA ASN A 162 4.63 -48.26 20.87
C ASN A 162 5.23 -47.75 22.20
N PRO A 163 5.68 -48.63 23.11
CA PRO A 163 6.20 -48.23 24.41
C PRO A 163 7.55 -47.51 24.34
N GLN A 164 8.32 -47.65 23.26
CA GLN A 164 9.62 -46.98 23.11
C GLN A 164 9.48 -45.52 22.69
N THR A 165 8.44 -45.20 21.91
CA THR A 165 8.19 -43.82 21.45
C THR A 165 7.09 -43.12 22.25
N GLY A 166 6.35 -43.86 23.08
CA GLY A 166 5.23 -43.35 23.86
C GLY A 166 4.01 -42.96 23.00
N ARG A 167 3.98 -43.40 21.73
CA ARG A 167 2.96 -43.00 20.76
C ARG A 167 1.91 -44.08 20.57
N SER A 168 0.68 -43.63 20.42
CA SER A 168 -0.43 -44.47 20.01
C SER A 168 -0.58 -44.48 18.49
N THR A 169 -1.28 -45.49 17.97
CA THR A 169 -1.67 -45.56 16.55
C THR A 169 -2.57 -44.38 16.13
N HIS A 170 -3.23 -43.71 17.09
CA HIS A 170 -3.95 -42.45 16.83
C HIS A 170 -3.00 -41.29 16.49
N ASP A 171 -1.84 -41.22 17.16
CA ASP A 171 -0.82 -40.20 16.89
C ASP A 171 -0.17 -40.43 15.52
N GLU A 172 0.04 -41.70 15.16
CA GLU A 172 0.55 -42.08 13.83
C GLU A 172 -0.45 -41.76 12.73
N PHE A 173 -1.73 -42.03 12.93
CA PHE A 173 -2.80 -41.65 12.02
C PHE A 173 -2.83 -40.13 11.78
N ASN A 174 -2.78 -39.33 12.86
CA ASN A 174 -2.77 -37.87 12.74
C ASN A 174 -1.56 -37.39 11.94
N ASN A 175 -0.36 -37.94 12.20
CA ASN A 175 0.85 -37.62 11.44
C ASN A 175 0.75 -38.03 9.97
N PHE A 176 0.16 -39.20 9.69
CA PHE A 176 -0.07 -39.68 8.33
C PHE A 176 -1.00 -38.74 7.56
N ILE A 177 -2.09 -38.31 8.18
CA ILE A 177 -3.04 -37.35 7.62
C ILE A 177 -2.33 -36.02 7.33
N ILE A 178 -1.58 -35.46 8.28
CA ILE A 178 -0.81 -34.21 8.06
C ILE A 178 0.10 -34.33 6.83
N LYS A 179 0.82 -35.45 6.68
CA LYS A 179 1.67 -35.69 5.51
C LYS A 179 0.88 -35.75 4.20
N LYS A 180 -0.31 -36.34 4.21
CA LYS A 180 -1.18 -36.42 3.02
C LYS A 180 -1.85 -35.08 2.68
N PHE A 181 -2.09 -34.24 3.68
CA PHE A 181 -2.60 -32.88 3.51
C PHE A 181 -1.51 -31.84 3.19
N ASN A 182 -0.26 -32.27 2.99
CA ASN A 182 0.81 -31.39 2.52
C ASN A 182 0.62 -31.05 1.03
N VAL A 183 -0.31 -30.14 0.77
CA VAL A 183 -0.68 -29.65 -0.57
C VAL A 183 -0.34 -28.17 -0.68
N GLU A 184 -0.06 -27.72 -1.91
CA GLU A 184 0.22 -26.30 -2.15
C GLU A 184 -1.01 -25.42 -1.87
N PHE A 185 -0.77 -24.28 -1.23
CA PHE A 185 -1.82 -23.30 -0.98
C PHE A 185 -2.21 -22.59 -2.27
N THR A 186 -3.51 -22.50 -2.53
CA THR A 186 -4.05 -21.76 -3.66
C THR A 186 -4.89 -20.60 -3.17
N THR A 187 -4.77 -19.45 -3.84
CA THR A 187 -5.61 -18.28 -3.59
C THR A 187 -6.59 -18.13 -4.75
N PRO A 188 -7.91 -18.12 -4.48
CA PRO A 188 -8.91 -17.83 -5.50
C PRO A 188 -8.69 -16.47 -6.17
N GLU A 189 -8.84 -16.41 -7.50
CA GLU A 189 -8.64 -15.19 -8.30
C GLU A 189 -9.50 -14.02 -7.79
N GLU A 190 -10.75 -14.31 -7.45
CA GLU A 190 -11.74 -13.37 -6.92
C GLU A 190 -11.23 -12.64 -5.66
N LEU A 191 -10.37 -13.30 -4.89
CA LEU A 191 -9.82 -12.81 -3.64
C LEU A 191 -8.39 -12.27 -3.79
N LYS A 192 -7.84 -12.11 -5.00
CA LYS A 192 -6.52 -11.48 -5.18
C LYS A 192 -6.55 -10.00 -4.82
N LEU A 193 -5.42 -9.52 -4.28
CA LEU A 193 -5.23 -8.11 -3.97
C LEU A 193 -5.14 -7.29 -5.26
N PRO A 194 -5.78 -6.12 -5.33
CA PRO A 194 -5.53 -5.19 -6.43
C PRO A 194 -4.11 -4.62 -6.34
N PRO A 195 -3.52 -4.19 -7.48
CA PRO A 195 -2.33 -3.35 -7.44
C PRO A 195 -2.66 -2.03 -6.74
N LEU A 196 -1.70 -1.47 -6.00
CA LEU A 196 -1.83 -0.22 -5.27
C LEU A 196 -0.62 0.66 -5.55
N GLU A 197 -0.82 1.97 -5.62
CA GLU A 197 0.24 2.99 -5.75
C GLU A 197 1.07 3.10 -4.46
N LEU A 198 0.48 2.74 -3.32
CA LEU A 198 1.18 2.75 -2.04
C LEU A 198 2.35 1.76 -2.05
N ALA A 199 3.56 2.27 -1.82
CA ALA A 199 4.77 1.47 -1.71
C ALA A 199 4.62 0.30 -0.70
N THR A 200 5.18 -0.85 -1.05
CA THR A 200 4.98 -2.12 -0.32
C THR A 200 5.47 -2.07 1.12
N ASP A 201 6.55 -1.33 1.37
CA ASP A 201 7.23 -1.17 2.65
C ASP A 201 6.78 0.08 3.43
N TRP A 202 5.87 0.88 2.87
CA TRP A 202 5.38 2.08 3.52
C TRP A 202 4.66 1.76 4.84
N LYS A 203 4.94 2.57 5.87
CA LYS A 203 4.31 2.48 7.19
C LYS A 203 3.90 3.87 7.68
N PRO A 204 2.74 3.99 8.35
CA PRO A 204 2.33 5.24 8.96
C PRO A 204 3.28 5.60 10.11
N LYS A 205 3.34 6.91 10.43
CA LYS A 205 4.03 7.39 11.62
C LYS A 205 3.41 6.76 12.87
N THR A 206 4.26 6.39 13.81
CA THR A 206 3.81 5.84 15.10
C THR A 206 3.09 6.93 15.92
N PRO A 207 2.25 6.54 16.90
CA PRO A 207 1.61 7.50 17.81
C PRO A 207 2.63 8.42 18.49
N THR A 208 3.79 7.89 18.88
CA THR A 208 4.88 8.66 19.48
C THR A 208 5.46 9.68 18.52
N GLN A 209 5.70 9.31 17.25
CA GLN A 209 6.18 10.25 16.23
C GLN A 209 5.18 11.38 15.99
N LYS A 210 3.89 11.05 15.83
CA LYS A 210 2.83 12.06 15.68
C LYS A 210 2.73 12.99 16.89
N HIS A 211 2.92 12.44 18.10
CA HIS A 211 2.94 13.23 19.33
C HIS A 211 4.13 14.20 19.32
N VAL A 212 5.35 13.72 19.09
CA VAL A 212 6.56 14.57 19.03
C VAL A 212 6.39 15.72 18.02
N GLU A 213 5.91 15.42 16.82
CA GLU A 213 5.69 16.44 15.77
C GLU A 213 4.63 17.50 16.14
N ARG A 214 3.64 17.15 16.98
CA ARG A 214 2.61 18.09 17.43
C ARG A 214 3.09 19.04 18.54
N PHE A 215 4.04 18.60 19.36
CA PHE A 215 4.52 19.36 20.52
C PHE A 215 5.84 20.10 20.26
N GLN A 216 6.50 19.84 19.13
CA GLN A 216 7.59 20.69 18.64
C GLN A 216 7.05 21.97 18.00
N ALA A 217 7.80 23.06 18.12
CA ALA A 217 7.46 24.30 17.42
C ALA A 217 7.40 24.03 15.92
N GLN A 218 6.21 24.18 15.34
CA GLN A 218 6.02 24.01 13.91
C GLN A 218 6.31 25.34 13.23
N GLU A 219 7.39 25.39 12.46
CA GLU A 219 7.60 26.48 11.51
C GLU A 219 6.42 26.51 10.54
N GLU A 220 5.95 27.72 10.18
CA GLU A 220 4.98 27.84 9.11
C GLU A 220 5.61 27.26 7.84
N LYS A 221 4.86 26.43 7.11
CA LYS A 221 5.29 25.83 5.84
C LYS A 221 4.26 26.10 4.75
N GLY A 222 4.64 25.79 3.53
CA GLY A 222 3.78 25.84 2.37
C GLY A 222 3.42 27.25 1.96
N LEU A 223 2.28 27.39 1.29
CA LEU A 223 1.83 28.68 0.77
C LEU A 223 1.54 29.68 1.90
N LYS A 224 1.21 29.20 3.11
CA LYS A 224 1.00 30.07 4.28
C LYS A 224 2.29 30.80 4.66
N ARG A 225 3.41 30.07 4.76
CA ARG A 225 4.74 30.65 5.01
C ARG A 225 5.07 31.73 3.99
N LEU A 226 4.85 31.43 2.72
CA LEU A 226 5.11 32.36 1.62
C LEU A 226 4.35 33.67 1.80
N LEU A 227 3.08 33.62 2.20
CA LEU A 227 2.26 34.82 2.42
C LEU A 227 2.70 35.64 3.64
N THR A 228 3.26 35.00 4.67
CA THR A 228 3.76 35.66 5.88
C THR A 228 5.14 36.31 5.66
N GLU A 229 5.95 35.78 4.74
CA GLU A 229 7.30 36.27 4.41
C GLU A 229 7.33 37.33 3.29
N MET A 230 6.19 37.63 2.64
CA MET A 230 6.05 38.71 1.65
C MET A 230 6.05 40.10 2.29
#